data_AF-A0AAW5KCX1-F1
#
_entry.id   AF-A0AAW5KCX1-F1
#
_cell.length_a   1.000
_cell.length_b   1.000
_cell.length_c   1.000
_cell.angle_alpha   90.00
_cell.angle_beta   90.00
_cell.angle_gamma   90.00
#
_symmetry.space_group_name_H-M   'P 1'
#
loop_
_entity.id
_entity.type
_entity.pdbx_description
1 polymer ?
#
loop_
_entity_poly.entity_id
_entity_poly.type
_entity_poly.pdbx_seq_one_letter_code
_entity_poly.pdbx_strand_id
1 'polypeptide(L)'
;GTYKGEKVSVKGTRMGIPQVSIYVTELMKFYGVKTLIRIGTCGGMLPDMQLMDLILGTGACTTSGINRHIFTGDFAPTADFELLNKAYEIAKEREIKTYTG
;
A
#
# COMPACT_ATOMS: atom_id res chain seq x y z
N GLY A 1 -19.14 0.54 -3.35
CA GLY A 1 -20.14 1.38 -2.66
C GLY A 1 -19.77 2.83 -2.81
N THR A 2 -20.40 3.70 -2.03
CA THR A 2 -20.02 5.11 -1.92
C THR A 2 -19.62 5.45 -0.48
N TYR A 3 -18.66 6.35 -0.32
CA TYR A 3 -18.27 6.90 0.96
C TYR A 3 -18.04 8.39 0.79
N LYS A 4 -18.76 9.23 1.56
CA LYS A 4 -18.71 10.71 1.44
C LYS A 4 -18.88 11.21 -0.01
N GLY A 5 -19.78 10.58 -0.78
CA GLY A 5 -20.03 10.91 -2.18
C GLY A 5 -19.08 10.26 -3.19
N GLU A 6 -17.94 9.72 -2.75
CA GLU A 6 -16.95 9.10 -3.63
C GLU A 6 -17.21 7.61 -3.82
N LYS A 7 -17.02 7.11 -5.05
CA LYS A 7 -17.12 5.67 -5.36
C LYS A 7 -15.90 4.94 -4.81
N VAL A 8 -16.13 4.03 -3.85
CA VAL A 8 -15.07 3.25 -3.20
C VAL A 8 -15.40 1.76 -3.27
N SER A 9 -14.39 0.94 -3.54
CA SER A 9 -14.48 -0.52 -3.53
C SER A 9 -13.43 -1.11 -2.60
N VAL A 10 -13.82 -2.12 -1.82
CA VAL A 10 -12.93 -2.86 -0.93
C VAL A 10 -12.81 -4.29 -1.45
N LYS A 11 -11.59 -4.75 -1.68
CA LYS A 11 -11.28 -6.09 -2.20
C LYS A 11 -10.17 -6.72 -1.38
N GLY A 12 -10.35 -7.99 -1.02
CA GLY A 12 -9.28 -8.78 -0.41
C GLY A 12 -8.26 -9.18 -1.46
N THR A 13 -6.99 -8.86 -1.23
CA THR A 13 -5.89 -9.21 -2.15
C THR A 13 -5.24 -10.56 -1.84
N ARG A 14 -5.61 -11.17 -0.71
CA ARG A 14 -4.94 -12.34 -0.12
C ARG A 14 -3.44 -12.10 0.15
N MET A 15 -2.70 -13.17 0.39
CA MET A 15 -1.28 -13.17 0.76
C MET A 15 -0.39 -13.37 -0.48
N GLY A 16 0.68 -12.58 -0.55
CA GLY A 16 1.74 -12.75 -1.55
C GLY A 16 1.59 -11.91 -2.81
N ILE A 17 2.73 -11.58 -3.41
CA ILE A 17 2.84 -10.70 -4.58
C ILE A 17 2.08 -11.25 -5.81
N PRO A 18 2.14 -12.56 -6.14
CA PRO A 18 1.45 -13.07 -7.34
C PRO A 18 -0.08 -12.94 -7.30
N GLN A 19 -0.69 -13.08 -6.12
CA GLN A 19 -2.15 -13.00 -5.99
C GLN A 19 -2.62 -11.54 -6.08
N VAL A 20 -1.94 -10.63 -5.38
CA VAL A 20 -2.26 -9.20 -5.46
C VAL A 20 -2.01 -8.63 -6.86
N SER A 21 -1.00 -9.13 -7.59
CA SER A 21 -0.69 -8.63 -8.94
C SER A 21 -1.80 -8.92 -9.93
N ILE A 22 -2.52 -10.05 -9.82
CA ILE A 22 -3.68 -10.36 -10.67
C ILE A 22 -4.78 -9.31 -10.46
N TYR A 23 -5.20 -9.11 -9.21
CA TYR A 23 -6.25 -8.16 -8.87
C TYR A 23 -5.91 -6.72 -9.27
N VAL A 24 -4.70 -6.26 -8.95
CA VAL A 24 -4.25 -4.90 -9.30
C VAL A 24 -4.22 -4.73 -10.82
N THR A 25 -3.70 -5.71 -11.55
CA THR A 25 -3.64 -5.66 -13.02
C THR A 25 -5.03 -5.59 -13.63
N GLU A 26 -5.96 -6.43 -13.19
CA GLU A 26 -7.33 -6.44 -13.71
C GLU A 26 -8.06 -5.12 -13.42
N LEU A 27 -7.97 -4.64 -12.17
CA LEU A 27 -8.61 -3.39 -11.73
C LEU A 27 -8.12 -2.17 -12.52
N MET A 28 -6.81 -2.09 -12.76
CA MET A 28 -6.23 -0.96 -13.49
C MET A 28 -6.49 -1.05 -15.00
N LYS A 29 -6.35 -2.23 -15.61
CA LYS A 29 -6.48 -2.40 -17.07
C LYS A 29 -7.92 -2.44 -17.56
N PHE A 30 -8.81 -3.13 -16.85
CA PHE A 30 -10.17 -3.40 -17.36
C PHE A 30 -11.25 -2.58 -16.66
N TYR A 31 -11.03 -2.17 -15.41
CA TYR A 31 -12.03 -1.45 -14.61
C TYR A 31 -11.69 0.03 -14.40
N GLY A 32 -10.60 0.53 -14.99
CA GLY A 32 -10.23 1.93 -14.99
C GLY A 32 -9.85 2.50 -13.63
N VAL A 33 -9.52 1.65 -12.65
CA VAL A 33 -9.11 2.09 -11.31
C VAL A 33 -7.78 2.85 -11.40
N LYS A 34 -7.73 4.04 -10.79
CA LYS A 34 -6.55 4.93 -10.80
C LYS A 34 -5.81 4.99 -9.47
N THR A 35 -6.52 4.78 -8.37
CA THR A 35 -5.97 4.89 -7.02
C THR A 35 -6.23 3.58 -6.27
N LEU A 36 -5.17 3.02 -5.69
CA LEU A 36 -5.20 1.79 -4.92
C LEU A 36 -4.51 2.04 -3.58
N ILE A 37 -5.18 1.72 -2.48
CA ILE A 37 -4.63 1.81 -1.13
C ILE A 37 -4.63 0.39 -0.55
N ARG A 38 -3.45 -0.10 -0.18
CA ARG A 38 -3.30 -1.41 0.48
C ARG A 38 -3.37 -1.23 1.99
N ILE A 39 -4.40 -1.79 2.61
CA ILE A 39 -4.52 -1.92 4.06
C ILE A 39 -4.19 -3.37 4.43
N GLY A 40 -3.26 -3.57 5.35
CA GLY A 40 -2.84 -4.89 5.79
C GLY A 40 -2.04 -4.83 7.08
N THR A 41 -1.48 -5.96 7.47
CA THR A 41 -0.62 -6.12 8.64
C THR A 41 0.81 -6.40 8.21
N CYS A 42 1.78 -5.99 9.03
CA CYS A 42 3.19 -6.32 8.87
C CYS A 42 3.85 -6.51 10.24
N GLY A 43 5.05 -7.09 10.24
CA GLY A 43 5.88 -7.14 11.44
C GLY A 43 6.62 -5.82 11.64
N GLY A 44 6.66 -5.31 12.87
CA GLY A 44 7.49 -4.17 13.24
C GLY A 44 8.96 -4.57 13.30
N MET A 45 9.84 -3.76 12.70
CA MET A 45 11.30 -3.98 12.71
C MET A 45 12.04 -3.05 13.67
N LEU A 46 11.39 -1.97 14.13
CA LEU A 46 11.98 -1.03 15.08
C LEU A 46 11.77 -1.53 16.52
N PRO A 47 12.77 -1.42 17.41
CA PRO A 47 12.65 -1.89 18.80
C PRO A 47 11.46 -1.31 19.56
N ASP A 48 11.09 -0.06 19.28
CA ASP A 48 10.03 0.65 20.01
C ASP A 48 8.63 0.45 19.41
N MET A 49 8.50 -0.26 18.28
CA MET A 49 7.21 -0.52 17.66
C MET A 49 6.36 -1.47 18.52
N GLN A 50 5.11 -1.08 18.75
CA GLN A 50 4.13 -1.83 19.52
C GLN A 50 3.08 -2.47 18.61
N LEU A 51 2.36 -3.46 19.14
CA LEU A 51 1.21 -4.02 18.45
C LEU A 51 0.18 -2.92 18.15
N MET A 52 -0.42 -2.96 16.96
CA MET A 52 -1.41 -1.97 16.48
C MET A 52 -0.84 -0.58 16.15
N ASP A 53 0.48 -0.39 16.16
CA ASP A 53 1.09 0.81 15.59
C ASP A 53 0.76 0.92 14.07
N LEU A 54 0.50 2.14 13.61
CA LEU A 54 0.19 2.42 12.21
C LEU A 54 1.45 2.75 11.41
N ILE A 55 1.66 2.08 10.29
CA ILE A 55 2.79 2.30 9.39
C ILE A 55 2.30 2.83 8.05
N LEU A 56 2.91 3.91 7.59
CA LEU A 56 2.74 4.48 6.27
C LEU A 56 3.91 4.05 5.39
N GLY A 57 3.66 3.06 4.53
CA GLY A 57 4.66 2.49 3.62
C GLY A 57 5.08 3.50 2.54
N THR A 58 6.28 4.06 2.65
CA THR A 58 6.89 4.97 1.68
C THR A 58 7.49 4.21 0.50
N GLY A 59 7.94 2.98 0.74
CA GLY A 59 8.44 2.07 -0.27
C GLY A 59 8.45 0.63 0.22
N ALA A 60 8.95 -0.28 -0.61
CA ALA A 60 9.12 -1.67 -0.22
C ALA A 60 10.38 -2.28 -0.84
N CYS A 61 11.09 -3.07 -0.05
CA CYS A 61 12.14 -3.96 -0.55
C CYS A 61 11.56 -5.36 -0.75
N THR A 62 12.07 -6.09 -1.75
CA THR A 62 11.65 -7.46 -2.01
C THR A 62 12.82 -8.30 -2.49
N THR A 63 12.91 -9.52 -1.99
CA THR A 63 13.81 -10.57 -2.49
C THR A 63 13.12 -11.45 -3.55
N SER A 64 11.86 -11.14 -3.88
CA SER A 64 11.12 -11.88 -4.91
C SER A 64 11.73 -11.64 -6.27
N GLY A 65 11.90 -12.72 -7.05
CA GLY A 65 12.35 -12.63 -8.44
C GLY A 65 11.39 -11.87 -9.36
N ILE A 66 10.18 -11.54 -8.91
CA ILE A 66 9.15 -10.90 -9.74
C ILE A 66 9.61 -9.59 -10.40
N ASN A 67 10.43 -8.79 -9.70
CA ASN A 67 10.97 -7.55 -10.26
C ASN A 67 11.76 -7.84 -11.53
N ARG A 68 12.60 -8.87 -11.52
CA ARG A 68 13.42 -9.29 -12.68
C ARG A 68 12.61 -9.97 -13.79
N HIS A 69 11.39 -10.43 -13.49
CA HIS A 69 10.48 -10.96 -14.50
C HIS A 69 9.71 -9.86 -15.23
N ILE A 70 9.43 -8.73 -14.55
CA ILE A 70 8.61 -7.63 -15.09
C ILE A 70 9.48 -6.49 -15.62
N PHE A 71 10.61 -6.21 -14.96
CA PHE A 71 11.52 -5.11 -15.24
C PHE A 71 12.92 -5.62 -15.59
N THR A 72 13.68 -4.82 -16.33
CA THR A 72 15.10 -5.07 -16.56
C THR A 72 15.90 -4.66 -15.33
N GLY A 73 16.01 -5.57 -14.36
CA GLY A 73 16.80 -5.37 -13.12
C GLY A 73 15.97 -5.38 -11.84
N ASP A 74 16.55 -4.85 -10.77
CA ASP A 74 15.85 -4.67 -9.50
C ASP A 74 15.10 -3.33 -9.49
N PHE A 75 13.89 -3.33 -8.94
CA PHE A 75 13.01 -2.16 -8.91
C PHE A 75 12.73 -1.75 -7.47
N ALA A 76 12.74 -0.45 -7.19
CA ALA A 76 12.42 0.13 -5.89
C ALA A 76 11.00 0.70 -5.92
N PRO A 77 9.96 -0.08 -5.56
CA PRO A 77 8.60 0.43 -5.52
C PRO A 77 8.45 1.47 -4.41
N THR A 78 7.98 2.66 -4.80
CA THR A 78 7.66 3.76 -3.89
C THR A 78 6.16 4.05 -3.93
N ALA A 79 5.63 4.53 -2.82
CA ALA A 79 4.27 5.05 -2.77
C ALA A 79 4.15 6.37 -3.54
N ASP A 80 2.93 6.69 -3.96
CA ASP A 80 2.60 8.03 -4.43
C ASP A 80 2.70 9.02 -3.27
N PHE A 81 3.51 10.07 -3.45
CA PHE A 81 3.82 11.01 -2.38
C PHE A 81 2.58 11.80 -1.93
N GLU A 82 1.76 12.28 -2.86
CA GLU A 82 0.59 13.10 -2.53
C GLU A 82 -0.43 12.30 -1.72
N LEU A 83 -0.69 11.06 -2.14
CA LEU A 83 -1.60 10.14 -1.45
C LEU A 83 -1.08 9.79 -0.04
N LEU A 84 0.22 9.52 0.08
CA LEU A 84 0.86 9.19 1.35
C LEU A 84 0.87 10.38 2.30
N ASN A 85 1.24 11.57 1.82
CA ASN A 85 1.27 12.80 2.59
C ASN A 85 -0.13 13.16 3.11
N LYS A 86 -1.16 12.99 2.28
CA LYS A 86 -2.55 13.19 2.71
C LYS A 86 -2.95 12.23 3.84
N ALA A 87 -2.52 10.98 3.79
CA ALA A 87 -2.75 10.02 4.88
C ALA A 87 -2.01 10.41 6.16
N TYR A 88 -0.77 10.90 6.03
CA TYR A 88 0.04 11.39 7.14
C TYR A 88 -0.60 12.61 7.84
N GLU A 89 -1.00 13.63 7.09
CA GLU A 89 -1.65 14.82 7.66
C GLU A 89 -2.98 14.46 8.36
N ILE A 90 -3.78 13.58 7.77
CA ILE A 90 -5.02 13.09 8.42
C ILE A 90 -4.72 12.34 9.72
N ALA A 91 -3.66 11.53 9.76
CA ALA A 91 -3.27 10.83 10.98
C ALA A 91 -2.82 11.80 12.07
N LYS A 92 -2.06 12.83 11.69
CA LYS A 92 -1.60 13.91 12.58
C LYS A 92 -2.76 14.73 13.13
N GLU A 93 -3.71 15.14 12.30
CA GLU A 93 -4.95 15.83 12.72
C GLU A 93 -5.78 15.02 13.72
N ARG A 94 -5.71 13.69 13.63
CA ARG A 94 -6.41 12.75 14.52
C ARG A 94 -5.57 12.30 15.70
N GLU A 95 -4.37 12.86 15.88
CA GLU A 95 -3.44 12.50 16.94
C GLU A 95 -3.08 11.00 16.96
N ILE A 96 -3.08 10.37 15.77
CA ILE A 96 -2.69 8.97 15.59
C ILE A 96 -1.17 8.92 15.33
N LYS A 97 -0.44 8.27 16.24
CA LYS A 97 0.98 7.99 16.05
C LYS A 97 1.18 7.11 14.82
N THR A 98 2.07 7.55 13.91
CA THR A 98 2.44 6.80 12.71
C THR A 98 3.95 6.66 12.59
N TYR A 99 4.38 5.58 11.95
CA TYR A 99 5.76 5.42 11.46
C TYR A 99 5.75 5.49 9.93
N THR A 100 6.77 6.10 9.35
CA THR A 100 6.95 6.16 7.89
C THR A 100 8.20 5.35 7.53
N GLY A 101 8.09 4.44 6.57
CA GLY A 101 9.21 3.59 6.15
C GLY A 101 8.86 2.59 5.07
#